data_AF-A0A4Q4CH31-F1
#
_entry.id   AF-A0A4Q4CH31-F1
#
_cell.length_a   1.000
_cell.length_b   1.000
_cell.length_c   1.000
_cell.angle_alpha   90.00
_cell.angle_beta   90.00
_cell.angle_gamma   90.00
#
_symmetry.space_group_name_H-M   'P 1'
#
loop_
_entity.id
_entity.type
_entity.pdbx_description
1 polymer ?
#
loop_
_entity_poly.entity_id
_entity_poly.type
_entity_poly.pdbx_seq_one_letter_code
_entity_poly.pdbx_strand_id
1 'polypeptide(L)'
;MSDIPSARLLLNLFAESLEMRGQVDDARVARHALSLMKRRPPARRKAPAQSAVVDDAMAETMRAIAHANPNMPFTKIAEAFNTNPGRVSEALHEDR
;
A
#
# COMPACT_ATOMS: atom_id res chain seq x y z
N MET A 1 2.73 -3.99 -17.22
CA MET A 1 3.02 -4.39 -15.82
C MET A 1 3.18 -5.90 -15.81
N SER A 2 4.23 -6.47 -15.20
CA SER A 2 4.46 -7.92 -15.25
C SER A 2 3.57 -8.65 -14.25
N ASP A 3 2.84 -9.68 -14.69
CA ASP A 3 2.00 -10.54 -13.85
C ASP A 3 2.85 -11.60 -13.12
N ILE A 4 3.56 -11.14 -12.08
CA ILE A 4 4.41 -11.99 -11.23
C ILE A 4 3.62 -13.10 -10.52
N PRO A 5 2.40 -12.87 -9.99
CA PRO A 5 1.58 -13.93 -9.42
C PRO A 5 1.34 -15.11 -10.39
N SER A 6 0.87 -14.84 -11.60
CA SER A 6 0.61 -15.88 -12.60
C SER A 6 1.90 -16.57 -13.06
N ALA A 7 2.99 -15.82 -13.24
CA ALA A 7 4.29 -16.39 -13.58
C ALA A 7 4.80 -17.38 -12.53
N ARG A 8 4.62 -17.10 -11.23
CA ARG A 8 4.99 -18.06 -10.16
C ARG A 8 4.15 -19.33 -10.21
N LEU A 9 2.85 -19.21 -10.51
CA LEU A 9 1.97 -20.38 -10.61
C LEU A 9 2.45 -21.30 -11.74
N LEU A 10 2.69 -20.74 -12.93
CA LEU A 10 3.18 -21.49 -14.09
C LEU A 10 4.54 -22.14 -13.81
N LEU A 11 5.47 -21.41 -13.19
CA LEU A 11 6.80 -21.91 -12.88
C LEU A 11 6.78 -23.02 -11.80
N ASN A 12 5.83 -22.96 -10.87
CA ASN A 12 5.63 -24.01 -9.88
C ASN A 12 5.10 -25.30 -10.52
N LEU A 13 4.08 -25.20 -11.37
CA LEU A 13 3.55 -26.34 -12.14
C LEU A 13 4.64 -26.95 -13.04
N PHE A 14 5.48 -26.10 -13.64
CA PHE A 14 6.61 -26.56 -14.44
C PHE A 14 7.63 -27.34 -13.61
N ALA A 15 8.00 -26.84 -12.42
CA ALA A 15 8.91 -27.54 -11.52
C ALA A 15 8.37 -28.92 -11.07
N GLU A 16 7.07 -29.00 -10.77
CA GLU A 16 6.38 -30.26 -10.42
C GLU A 16 6.39 -31.25 -11.60
N SER A 17 6.17 -30.76 -12.84
CA SER A 17 6.27 -31.60 -14.03
C SER A 17 7.69 -32.15 -14.26
N LEU A 18 8.74 -31.39 -13.94
CA LEU A 18 10.13 -31.82 -14.07
C LEU A 18 10.44 -32.93 -13.05
N GLU A 19 9.96 -32.79 -11.82
CA GLU A 19 10.09 -33.83 -10.77
C GLU A 19 9.43 -35.14 -11.17
N MET A 20 8.19 -35.08 -11.68
CA MET A 20 7.48 -36.27 -12.16
C MET A 20 8.20 -37.00 -13.31
N ARG A 21 9.02 -36.28 -14.09
CA ARG A 21 9.82 -36.84 -15.18
C ARG A 21 11.21 -37.31 -14.73
N GLY A 22 11.53 -37.21 -13.43
CA GLY A 22 12.85 -37.54 -12.89
C GLY A 22 13.94 -36.50 -13.18
N GLN A 23 13.58 -35.32 -13.69
CA GLN A 23 14.49 -34.22 -13.99
C GLN A 23 14.75 -33.36 -12.74
N VAL A 24 15.34 -33.99 -11.72
CA VAL A 24 15.49 -33.41 -10.37
C VAL A 24 16.35 -32.14 -10.38
N ASP A 25 17.40 -32.09 -11.20
CA ASP A 25 18.29 -30.93 -11.29
C ASP A 25 17.59 -29.71 -11.90
N ASP A 26 16.82 -29.92 -12.96
CA ASP A 26 16.06 -28.86 -13.62
C ASP A 26 14.95 -28.32 -12.71
N ALA A 27 14.26 -29.23 -12.00
CA ALA A 27 13.26 -28.85 -11.01
C ALA A 27 13.85 -27.99 -9.88
N ARG A 28 15.06 -28.34 -9.42
CA ARG A 28 15.80 -27.58 -8.41
C ARG A 28 16.13 -26.16 -8.89
N VAL A 29 16.53 -26.00 -10.15
CA VAL A 29 16.76 -24.68 -10.75
C VAL A 29 15.46 -23.86 -10.82
N ALA A 30 14.36 -24.47 -11.26
CA ALA A 30 13.06 -23.80 -11.30
C ALA A 30 12.58 -23.36 -9.90
N ARG A 31 12.75 -24.19 -8.88
CA ARG A 31 12.46 -23.86 -7.48
C ARG A 31 13.35 -22.74 -6.95
N HIS A 32 14.62 -22.71 -7.33
CA HIS A 32 15.51 -21.61 -6.97
C HIS A 32 15.01 -20.29 -7.59
N ALA A 33 14.64 -20.28 -8.87
CA ALA A 33 14.07 -19.10 -9.52
C ALA A 33 12.79 -18.61 -8.81
N LEU A 34 11.88 -19.51 -8.40
CA LEU A 34 10.70 -19.16 -7.60
C LEU A 34 11.05 -18.43 -6.29
N SER A 35 12.16 -18.81 -5.65
CA SER A 35 12.61 -18.15 -4.40
C SER A 35 13.02 -16.69 -4.62
N LEU A 36 13.55 -16.38 -5.80
CA LEU A 36 14.00 -15.03 -6.19
C LEU A 36 12.84 -14.11 -6.61
N MET A 37 11.68 -14.68 -6.96
CA MET A 37 10.48 -13.92 -7.36
C MET A 37 9.66 -13.38 -6.18
N LYS A 38 10.19 -13.43 -4.95
CA LYS A 38 9.55 -12.85 -3.77
C LYS A 38 10.00 -11.41 -3.58
N ARG A 39 9.05 -10.52 -3.29
CA ARG A 39 9.38 -9.14 -2.95
C ARG A 39 10.17 -9.12 -1.65
N ARG A 40 11.28 -8.39 -1.60
CA ARG A 40 12.02 -8.17 -0.35
C ARG A 40 11.08 -7.51 0.67
N PRO A 41 11.09 -7.95 1.94
CA PRO A 41 10.33 -7.26 2.97
C PRO A 41 10.79 -5.79 3.04
N PRO A 42 9.88 -4.86 3.32
CA PRO A 42 10.25 -3.45 3.43
C PRO A 42 11.33 -3.28 4.51
N ALA A 43 12.42 -2.59 4.17
CA ALA A 43 13.58 -2.41 5.05
C ALA A 43 13.25 -1.62 6.34
N ARG A 44 12.12 -0.91 6.36
CA ARG A 44 11.62 -0.16 7.51
C ARG A 44 10.21 -0.61 7.82
N ARG A 45 9.85 -0.66 9.12
CA ARG A 45 8.46 -0.83 9.55
C ARG A 45 7.62 0.25 8.86
N LYS A 46 6.55 -0.16 8.18
CA LYS A 46 5.56 0.80 7.68
C LYS A 46 5.05 1.60 8.89
N ALA A 47 4.97 2.92 8.74
CA ALA A 47 4.27 3.73 9.72
C ALA A 47 2.86 3.14 9.92
N PRO A 48 2.37 3.02 11.16
CA PRO A 48 1.00 2.60 11.40
C PRO A 48 0.07 3.52 10.61
N ALA A 49 -0.98 2.96 10.02
CA ALA A 49 -2.01 3.74 9.35
C ALA A 49 -2.81 4.50 10.42
N GLN A 50 -2.23 5.57 10.96
CA GLN A 50 -2.88 6.52 11.83
C GLN A 50 -3.45 7.62 10.94
N SER A 51 -4.64 7.40 10.40
CA SER A 51 -5.53 8.52 10.16
C SER A 51 -6.81 8.21 10.91
N ALA A 52 -7.14 9.01 11.92
CA ALA A 52 -8.50 9.02 12.44
C ALA A 52 -9.46 9.18 11.24
N VAL A 53 -10.54 8.39 11.23
CA VAL A 53 -11.60 8.56 10.25
C VAL A 53 -12.17 9.96 10.50
N VAL A 54 -12.02 10.88 9.55
CA VAL A 54 -12.74 12.16 9.63
C VAL A 54 -14.18 11.90 9.25
N ASP A 55 -15.09 12.20 10.17
CA ASP A 55 -16.53 12.18 9.96
C ASP A 55 -16.99 13.55 9.42
N ASP A 56 -18.27 13.66 9.08
CA ASP A 56 -18.83 14.86 8.46
C ASP A 56 -18.73 16.08 9.38
N ALA A 57 -18.90 15.87 10.69
CA ALA A 57 -18.77 16.92 11.70
C ALA A 57 -17.33 17.45 11.80
N MET A 58 -16.34 16.56 11.76
CA MET A 58 -14.93 16.93 11.74
C MET A 58 -14.56 17.63 10.43
N ALA A 59 -15.11 17.20 9.29
CA ALA A 59 -14.91 17.86 8.00
C ALA A 59 -15.46 19.28 7.98
N GLU A 60 -16.67 19.50 8.50
CA GLU A 60 -17.28 20.83 8.63
C GLU A 60 -16.43 21.75 9.52
N THR A 61 -15.92 21.22 10.63
CA THR A 61 -15.04 21.98 11.53
C THR A 61 -13.71 22.34 10.84
N MET A 62 -13.12 21.43 10.06
CA MET A 62 -11.92 21.71 9.27
C MET A 62 -12.16 22.81 8.23
N ARG A 63 -13.30 22.80 7.53
CA ARG A 63 -13.68 23.84 6.57
C ARG A 63 -13.81 25.19 7.27
N ALA A 64 -14.50 25.24 8.42
CA ALA A 64 -14.66 26.48 9.18
C ALA A 64 -13.31 27.08 9.59
N ILE A 65 -12.36 26.26 10.07
CA ILE A 65 -11.01 26.71 10.45
C ILE A 65 -10.21 27.21 9.24
N ALA A 66 -10.30 26.51 8.11
CA ALA A 66 -9.61 26.90 6.88
C ALA A 66 -10.18 28.21 6.30
N HIS A 67 -11.49 28.40 6.33
CA HIS A 67 -12.13 29.65 5.91
C HIS A 67 -11.77 30.82 6.83
N ALA A 68 -11.72 30.59 8.15
CA ALA A 68 -11.30 31.61 9.11
C ALA A 68 -9.80 31.95 9.00
N ASN A 69 -8.97 31.02 8.49
CA ASN A 69 -7.53 31.19 8.36
C ASN A 69 -7.02 30.74 6.98
N PRO A 70 -7.25 31.52 5.91
CA PRO A 70 -6.91 31.09 4.54
C PRO A 70 -5.43 30.79 4.30
N ASN A 71 -4.53 31.36 5.11
CA ASN A 71 -3.08 31.16 5.02
C ASN A 71 -2.57 30.05 5.95
N MET A 72 -3.46 29.36 6.69
CA MET A 72 -3.06 28.29 7.60
C MET A 72 -2.63 27.06 6.78
N PRO A 73 -1.41 26.52 6.99
CA PRO A 73 -0.98 25.30 6.33
C PRO A 73 -1.88 24.11 6.72
N PHE A 74 -2.25 23.27 5.75
CA PHE A 74 -3.06 22.07 6.00
C PHE A 74 -2.40 21.10 6.98
N THR A 75 -1.07 21.13 7.13
CA THR A 75 -0.35 20.35 8.15
C THR A 75 -0.76 20.76 9.57
N LYS A 76 -0.95 22.06 9.83
CA LYS A 76 -1.39 22.54 11.15
C LYS A 76 -2.84 22.16 11.45
N ILE A 77 -3.71 22.21 10.45
CA ILE A 77 -5.09 21.73 10.59
C ILE A 77 -5.06 20.21 10.87
N ALA A 78 -4.27 19.45 10.12
CA ALA A 78 -4.13 18.01 10.30
C ALA A 78 -3.62 17.63 11.71
N GLU A 79 -2.64 18.38 12.24
CA GLU A 79 -2.14 18.23 13.61
C GLU A 79 -3.25 18.45 14.65
N ALA A 80 -4.07 19.49 14.49
CA ALA A 80 -5.16 19.79 15.42
C ALA A 80 -6.22 18.67 15.52
N PHE A 81 -6.42 17.93 14.43
CA PHE A 81 -7.39 16.83 14.33
C PHE A 81 -6.75 15.44 14.34
N ASN A 82 -5.44 15.33 14.62
CA ASN A 82 -4.70 14.08 14.59
C ASN A 82 -4.97 13.24 13.31
N THR A 83 -4.96 13.91 12.15
CA THR A 83 -5.22 13.31 10.84
C THR A 83 -4.07 13.60 9.88
N ASN A 84 -4.21 13.17 8.62
CA ASN A 84 -3.24 13.45 7.57
C ASN A 84 -3.67 14.67 6.72
N PRO A 85 -2.73 15.49 6.21
CA PRO A 85 -3.04 16.64 5.36
C PRO A 85 -3.88 16.29 4.12
N GLY A 86 -3.73 15.08 3.58
CA GLY A 86 -4.56 14.58 2.49
C GLY A 86 -6.05 14.49 2.86
N ARG A 87 -6.37 14.09 4.10
CA ARG A 87 -7.77 14.05 4.59
C ARG A 87 -8.35 15.43 4.78
N VAL A 88 -7.52 16.39 5.17
CA VAL A 88 -7.91 17.81 5.22
C VAL A 88 -8.22 18.30 3.80
N SER A 89 -7.36 18.00 2.82
CA SER A 89 -7.62 18.34 1.42
C SER A 89 -8.92 17.72 0.90
N GLU A 90 -9.18 16.44 1.17
CA GLU A 90 -10.44 15.76 0.84
C GLU A 90 -11.65 16.49 1.47
N ALA A 91 -11.56 16.84 2.76
CA ALA A 91 -12.64 17.55 3.46
C ALA A 91 -12.94 18.93 2.84
N LEU A 92 -11.92 19.67 2.42
CA LEU A 92 -12.08 21.00 1.80
C LEU A 92 -12.68 20.96 0.38
N HIS A 93 -12.45 19.89 -0.38
CA HIS A 93 -12.93 19.79 -1.78
C HIS A 93 -14.29 19.09 -1.91
N GLU A 94 -14.95 18.79 -0.78
CA GLU A 94 -16.26 18.10 -0.73
C GLU A 94 -16.26 16.70 -1.40
N ASP A 95 -15.09 16.07 -1.54
CA ASP A 95 -14.94 14.71 -2.08
C ASP A 95 -15.34 13.61 -1.07
N ARG A 96 -16.16 13.94 -0.07
CA ARG A 96 -16.62 13.05 1.01
C ARG A 96 -18.09 13.26 1.32
#